data_AF-A0A1V1P792-F1
#
_entry.id   AF-A0A1V1P792-F1
#
_cell.length_a   1.000
_cell.length_b   1.000
_cell.length_c   1.000
_cell.angle_alpha   90.00
_cell.angle_beta   90.00
_cell.angle_gamma   90.00
#
_symmetry.space_group_name_H-M   'P 1'
#
loop_
_entity.id
_entity.type
_entity.pdbx_description
1 polymer ?
#
loop_
_entity_poly.entity_id
_entity_poly.type
_entity_poly.pdbx_seq_one_letter_code
_entity_poly.pdbx_strand_id
1 'polypeptide(L)'
;MANAGNDPFKKRKTALDLTLDNSCQILSHYNHFMAYIPDEINSLQDRFKKKLPDWSIAPSESLIPLPGDTYCFPDFTLSHQDGQKIHLELFHAWHKTPLMYRLQQLDQVDTSDLLLGVNKRLLKDPAIASLIEESNYFKHSGFLFRDMPTVSDLRSALE
;
A
#
# COMPACT_ATOMS: atom_id res chain seq x y z
N MET A 1 2.80 -55.57 23.70
CA MET A 1 3.83 -54.57 23.35
C MET A 1 3.66 -54.23 21.88
N ALA A 2 3.26 -53.00 21.57
CA ALA A 2 3.30 -52.46 20.21
C ALA A 2 3.96 -51.08 20.31
N ASN A 3 5.16 -50.95 19.75
CA ASN A 3 5.92 -49.71 19.69
C ASN A 3 5.19 -48.74 18.78
N ALA A 4 4.73 -47.62 19.34
CA ALA A 4 4.31 -46.47 18.57
C ALA A 4 5.55 -45.91 17.86
N GLY A 5 5.61 -46.10 16.55
CA GLY A 5 6.65 -45.53 15.69
C GLY A 5 6.70 -44.01 15.84
N ASN A 6 7.90 -43.50 16.09
CA ASN A 6 8.18 -42.08 16.12
C ASN A 6 8.19 -41.56 14.68
N ASP A 7 7.13 -40.85 14.28
CA ASP A 7 7.03 -40.20 12.96
C ASP A 7 8.06 -39.05 12.86
N PRO A 8 9.08 -39.14 11.99
CA PRO A 8 10.10 -38.11 11.83
C PRO A 8 9.57 -36.80 11.21
N PHE A 9 8.33 -36.78 10.71
CA PHE A 9 7.70 -35.61 10.10
C PHE A 9 6.70 -34.90 11.02
N LYS A 10 6.67 -35.26 12.31
CA LYS A 10 5.88 -34.54 13.32
C LYS A 10 6.42 -33.11 13.46
N LYS A 11 5.79 -32.17 12.73
CA LYS A 11 6.15 -30.74 12.67
C LYS A 11 6.42 -30.17 14.06
N ARG A 12 7.68 -29.83 14.33
CA ARG A 12 8.03 -28.99 15.48
C ARG A 12 7.60 -27.56 15.14
N LYS A 13 6.73 -26.96 15.96
CA LYS A 13 6.36 -25.54 15.89
C LYS A 13 7.52 -24.67 16.42
N THR A 14 8.71 -24.80 15.86
CA THR A 14 9.86 -24.00 16.27
C THR A 14 10.20 -23.07 15.12
N ALA A 15 10.23 -21.77 15.40
CA ALA A 15 10.73 -20.79 14.43
C ALA A 15 12.20 -21.14 14.12
N LEU A 16 12.56 -21.08 12.85
CA LEU A 16 13.93 -21.26 12.37
C LEU A 16 14.38 -19.93 11.80
N ASP A 17 15.62 -19.56 12.05
CA ASP A 17 16.20 -18.33 11.53
C ASP A 17 16.96 -18.63 10.23
N LEU A 18 16.69 -17.84 9.20
CA LEU A 18 17.45 -17.82 7.95
C LEU A 18 18.21 -16.50 7.88
N THR A 19 19.54 -16.57 7.94
CA THR A 19 20.41 -15.40 7.79
C THR A 19 21.08 -15.44 6.42
N LEU A 20 20.92 -14.36 5.66
CA LEU A 20 21.55 -14.15 4.35
C LEU A 20 22.20 -12.76 4.36
N ASP A 21 23.33 -12.63 3.68
CA ASP A 21 24.00 -11.35 3.45
C ASP A 21 24.47 -11.24 1.98
N ASN A 22 25.15 -10.14 1.66
CA ASN A 22 25.66 -9.89 0.32
C ASN A 22 26.75 -10.88 -0.14
N SER A 23 27.30 -11.70 0.77
CA SER A 23 28.31 -12.71 0.48
C SER A 23 27.69 -14.03 0.02
N CYS A 24 26.37 -14.21 0.13
CA CYS A 24 25.67 -15.45 -0.21
C CYS A 24 25.63 -15.78 -1.73
N GLN A 25 26.29 -14.99 -2.59
CA GLN A 25 26.47 -15.24 -4.03
C GLN A 25 25.18 -15.67 -4.76
N ILE A 26 24.04 -15.06 -4.42
CA ILE A 26 22.77 -15.36 -5.07
C ILE A 26 22.82 -14.75 -6.48
N LEU A 27 22.93 -15.62 -7.49
CA LEU A 27 22.96 -15.23 -8.89
C LEU A 27 21.58 -15.47 -9.51
N SER A 28 21.01 -14.43 -10.11
CA SER A 28 19.80 -14.58 -10.92
C SER A 28 20.14 -15.33 -12.21
N HIS A 29 19.32 -16.32 -12.56
CA HIS A 29 19.42 -17.02 -13.85
C HIS A 29 18.66 -16.30 -14.99
N TYR A 30 18.00 -15.18 -14.68
CA TYR A 30 17.22 -14.42 -15.64
C TYR A 30 18.00 -13.20 -16.15
N ASN A 31 18.01 -13.00 -17.47
CA ASN A 31 18.71 -11.89 -18.14
C ASN A 31 17.92 -10.56 -18.13
N HIS A 32 16.62 -10.59 -17.79
CA HIS A 32 15.78 -9.39 -17.77
C HIS A 32 15.71 -8.81 -16.35
N PHE A 33 16.41 -7.70 -16.15
CA PHE A 33 16.48 -6.97 -14.88
C PHE A 33 15.49 -5.81 -14.77
N MET A 34 14.65 -5.59 -15.78
CA MET A 34 13.68 -4.49 -15.74
C MET A 34 12.50 -4.86 -14.84
N ALA A 35 12.11 -3.93 -13.96
CA ALA A 35 10.89 -4.06 -13.19
C ALA A 35 9.69 -4.14 -14.15
N TYR A 36 8.88 -5.18 -14.00
CA TYR A 36 7.62 -5.30 -14.72
C TYR A 36 6.65 -4.23 -14.21
N ILE A 37 6.19 -3.35 -15.11
CA ILE A 37 5.13 -2.39 -14.81
C ILE A 37 3.81 -2.98 -15.31
N PRO A 38 2.83 -3.24 -14.44
CA PRO A 38 1.53 -3.78 -14.86
C PRO A 38 0.78 -2.83 -15.82
N ASP A 39 0.07 -3.39 -16.80
CA ASP A 39 -0.72 -2.64 -17.79
C ASP A 39 -1.81 -1.77 -17.14
N GLU A 40 -2.29 -2.17 -15.97
CA GLU A 40 -3.26 -1.43 -15.17
C GLU A 40 -2.73 -0.05 -14.75
N ILE A 41 -1.42 0.06 -14.50
CA ILE A 41 -0.78 1.33 -14.14
C ILE A 41 -0.78 2.28 -15.33
N ASN A 42 -0.29 1.81 -16.48
CA ASN A 42 -0.30 2.59 -17.72
C ASN A 42 -1.73 3.05 -18.07
N SER A 43 -2.68 2.12 -17.96
CA SER A 43 -4.10 2.40 -18.22
C SER A 43 -4.70 3.42 -17.25
N LEU A 44 -4.28 3.43 -15.98
CA LEU A 44 -4.69 4.43 -15.01
C LEU A 44 -4.15 5.81 -15.39
N GLN A 45 -2.86 5.91 -15.69
CA GLN A 45 -2.21 7.17 -16.09
C GLN A 45 -2.88 7.80 -17.31
N ASP A 46 -3.15 6.99 -18.35
CA ASP A 46 -3.83 7.45 -19.56
C ASP A 46 -5.24 7.97 -19.30
N ARG A 47 -6.03 7.23 -18.51
CA ARG A 47 -7.39 7.67 -18.15
C ARG A 47 -7.36 8.93 -17.29
N PHE A 48 -6.41 9.01 -16.38
CA PHE A 48 -6.24 10.13 -15.47
C PHE A 48 -5.93 11.41 -16.26
N LYS A 49 -4.91 11.37 -17.13
CA LYS A 49 -4.55 12.49 -18.02
C LYS A 49 -5.70 12.94 -18.93
N LYS A 50 -6.52 12.01 -19.44
CA LYS A 50 -7.69 12.32 -20.28
C LYS A 50 -8.81 13.02 -19.53
N LYS A 51 -8.95 12.77 -18.23
CA LYS A 51 -10.08 13.23 -17.40
C LYS A 51 -9.72 14.40 -16.49
N LEU A 52 -8.44 14.59 -16.21
CA LEU A 52 -7.86 15.65 -15.39
C LEU A 52 -6.57 16.12 -16.10
N PRO A 53 -6.66 16.97 -17.14
CA PRO A 53 -5.51 17.34 -17.98
C PRO A 53 -4.45 18.16 -17.22
N ASP A 54 -4.86 18.87 -16.17
CA ASP A 54 -3.97 19.66 -15.32
C ASP A 54 -3.23 18.81 -14.28
N TRP A 55 -3.60 17.53 -14.15
CA TRP A 55 -2.99 16.59 -13.23
C TRP A 55 -2.27 15.46 -13.97
N SER A 56 -1.23 14.95 -13.33
CA SER A 56 -0.50 13.74 -13.73
C SER A 56 -0.41 12.79 -12.55
N ILE A 57 -0.31 11.48 -12.82
CA ILE A 57 -0.10 10.45 -11.80
C ILE A 57 1.06 9.57 -12.25
N ALA A 58 1.99 9.28 -11.36
CA ALA A 58 3.15 8.42 -11.62
C ALA A 58 3.49 7.60 -10.37
N PRO A 59 4.16 6.43 -10.51
CA PRO A 59 4.73 5.73 -9.37
C PRO A 59 5.56 6.67 -8.51
N SER A 60 5.46 6.55 -7.19
CA SER A 60 6.17 7.44 -6.28
C SER A 60 7.64 7.05 -6.15
N GLU A 61 8.52 8.06 -6.14
CA GLU A 61 9.91 7.94 -5.67
C GLU A 61 10.10 8.66 -4.32
N SER A 62 8.99 9.11 -3.71
CA SER A 62 9.01 9.97 -2.53
C SER A 62 9.11 9.16 -1.25
N LEU A 63 9.87 9.69 -0.28
CA LEU A 63 9.90 9.23 1.10
C LEU A 63 9.26 10.30 1.99
N ILE A 64 8.10 10.01 2.57
CA ILE A 64 7.38 10.98 3.40
C ILE A 64 7.64 10.65 4.87
N PRO A 65 8.18 11.59 5.67
CA PRO A 65 8.28 11.40 7.10
C PRO A 65 6.89 11.45 7.73
N LEU A 66 6.63 10.53 8.66
CA LEU A 66 5.41 10.46 9.45
C LEU A 66 5.74 10.64 10.95
N PRO A 67 4.74 10.89 11.82
CA PRO A 67 4.97 10.92 13.25
C PRO A 67 5.63 9.64 13.79
N GLY A 68 6.45 9.81 14.83
CA GLY A 68 7.06 8.70 15.57
C GLY A 68 8.22 8.00 14.85
N ASP A 69 9.06 8.76 14.12
CA ASP A 69 10.22 8.25 13.37
C ASP A 69 9.86 7.14 12.37
N THR A 70 8.68 7.26 11.76
CA THR A 70 8.22 6.34 10.73
C THR A 70 8.18 7.02 9.36
N TYR A 71 8.20 6.21 8.31
CA TYR A 71 8.25 6.68 6.94
C TYR A 71 7.18 6.01 6.09
N CYS A 72 6.65 6.76 5.14
CA CYS A 72 5.79 6.27 4.06
C CYS A 72 6.57 6.24 2.75
N PHE A 73 6.42 5.13 2.02
CA PHE A 73 6.74 5.04 0.61
C PHE A 73 5.40 4.92 -0.14
N PRO A 74 4.85 6.04 -0.65
CA PRO A 74 3.57 6.02 -1.35
C PRO A 74 3.67 5.17 -2.62
N ASP A 75 2.53 4.65 -3.11
CA ASP A 75 2.49 3.94 -4.39
C ASP A 75 2.58 4.92 -5.56
N PHE A 76 1.88 6.07 -5.46
CA PHE A 76 1.84 7.09 -6.51
C PHE A 76 2.09 8.50 -5.97
N THR A 77 2.52 9.37 -6.86
CA THR A 77 2.48 10.82 -6.68
C THR A 77 1.62 11.43 -7.78
N LEU A 78 0.63 12.21 -7.37
CA LEU A 78 -0.22 13.04 -8.21
C LEU A 78 0.41 14.44 -8.23
N SER A 79 0.67 14.97 -9.43
CA SER A 79 1.28 16.31 -9.59
C SER A 79 0.41 17.18 -10.47
N HIS A 80 0.07 18.36 -9.96
CA HIS A 80 -0.64 19.40 -10.69
C HIS A 80 0.32 20.31 -11.45
N GLN A 81 -0.15 20.95 -12.52
CA GLN A 81 0.67 21.84 -13.35
C GLN A 81 1.17 23.09 -12.60
N ASP A 82 0.52 23.53 -11.53
CA ASP A 82 0.98 24.66 -10.69
C ASP A 82 2.07 24.30 -9.69
N GLY A 83 2.44 23.01 -9.59
CA GLY A 83 3.45 22.50 -8.67
C GLY A 83 2.92 21.80 -7.42
N GLN A 84 1.60 21.78 -7.19
CA GLN A 84 1.01 21.01 -6.09
C GLN A 84 1.28 19.51 -6.27
N LYS A 85 1.61 18.82 -5.17
CA LYS A 85 1.82 17.38 -5.12
C LYS A 85 0.98 16.75 -4.03
N ILE A 86 0.34 15.63 -4.36
CA ILE A 86 -0.39 14.79 -3.42
C ILE A 86 0.11 13.37 -3.61
N HIS A 87 0.47 12.71 -2.53
CA HIS A 87 0.95 11.33 -2.53
C HIS A 87 -0.20 10.37 -2.27
N LEU A 88 -0.13 9.16 -2.81
CA LEU A 88 -1.19 8.17 -2.71
C LEU A 88 -0.61 6.83 -2.27
N GLU A 89 -1.15 6.27 -1.18
CA GLU A 89 -0.85 4.92 -0.71
C GLU A 89 -2.10 4.03 -0.77
N LEU A 90 -1.94 2.81 -1.30
CA LEU A 90 -3.00 1.85 -1.60
C LEU A 90 -2.93 0.62 -0.68
N PHE A 91 -3.93 0.49 0.18
CA PHE A 91 -4.11 -0.65 1.07
C PHE A 91 -4.95 -1.73 0.40
N HIS A 92 -4.29 -2.76 -0.11
CA HIS A 92 -4.89 -3.94 -0.72
C HIS A 92 -5.40 -4.94 0.33
N ALA A 93 -6.11 -5.99 -0.12
CA ALA A 93 -6.78 -6.94 0.79
C ALA A 93 -5.85 -7.62 1.82
N TRP A 94 -4.56 -7.71 1.55
CA TRP A 94 -3.57 -8.29 2.46
C TRP A 94 -2.90 -7.26 3.39
N HIS A 95 -3.19 -5.95 3.25
CA HIS A 95 -2.59 -4.87 4.05
C HIS A 95 -3.36 -4.55 5.35
N LYS A 96 -4.03 -5.52 5.98
CA LYS A 96 -4.85 -5.29 7.18
C LYS A 96 -4.06 -4.59 8.30
N THR A 97 -2.97 -5.20 8.74
CA THR A 97 -2.16 -4.68 9.85
C THR A 97 -1.46 -3.35 9.49
N PRO A 98 -0.81 -3.21 8.31
CA PRO A 98 -0.28 -1.92 7.88
C PRO A 98 -1.31 -0.78 7.87
N LEU A 99 -2.54 -1.05 7.40
CA LEU A 99 -3.61 -0.05 7.38
C LEU A 99 -3.95 0.45 8.80
N MET A 100 -4.10 -0.47 9.75
CA MET A 100 -4.44 -0.11 11.14
C MET A 100 -3.39 0.83 11.74
N TYR A 101 -2.10 0.49 11.57
CA TYR A 101 -1.02 1.36 12.04
C TYR A 101 -1.04 2.71 11.34
N ARG A 102 -1.29 2.73 10.04
CA ARG A 102 -1.29 4.00 9.30
C ARG A 102 -2.42 4.93 9.73
N LEU A 103 -3.63 4.40 9.92
CA LEU A 103 -4.77 5.19 10.42
C LEU A 103 -4.46 5.78 11.81
N GLN A 104 -3.95 4.95 12.73
CA GLN A 104 -3.58 5.42 14.07
C GLN A 104 -2.50 6.50 14.08
N GLN A 105 -1.56 6.44 13.15
CA GLN A 105 -0.51 7.47 12.98
C GLN A 105 -1.07 8.77 12.41
N LEU A 106 -1.92 8.67 11.38
CA LEU A 106 -2.40 9.83 10.66
C LEU A 106 -3.56 10.56 11.38
N ASP A 107 -4.33 9.88 12.23
CA ASP A 107 -5.32 10.54 13.09
C ASP A 107 -4.68 11.44 14.17
N GLN A 108 -3.34 11.39 14.33
CA GLN A 108 -2.59 12.26 15.24
C GLN A 108 -2.03 13.51 14.54
N VAL A 109 -2.22 13.67 13.23
CA VAL A 109 -1.76 14.84 12.48
C VAL A 109 -2.94 15.65 11.95
N ASP A 110 -2.78 16.98 11.94
CA ASP A 110 -3.82 17.88 11.44
C ASP A 110 -3.93 17.83 9.91
N THR A 111 -2.79 17.70 9.21
CA THR A 111 -2.74 17.66 7.74
C THR A 111 -1.54 16.86 7.26
N SER A 112 -1.70 16.08 6.19
CA SER A 112 -0.57 15.57 5.42
C SER A 112 -0.94 15.48 3.94
N ASP A 113 0.03 15.61 3.04
CA ASP A 113 -0.17 15.49 1.58
C ASP A 113 -0.32 14.01 1.15
N LEU A 114 -0.89 13.14 1.99
CA LEU A 114 -1.02 11.70 1.77
C LEU A 114 -2.48 11.26 1.69
N LEU A 115 -2.90 10.83 0.52
CA LEU A 115 -4.18 10.21 0.26
C LEU A 115 -4.14 8.70 0.52
N LEU A 116 -5.14 8.17 1.21
CA LEU A 116 -5.28 6.73 1.46
C LEU A 116 -6.35 6.10 0.56
N GLY A 117 -5.94 5.21 -0.33
CA GLY A 117 -6.87 4.29 -1.00
C GLY A 117 -7.00 3.01 -0.20
N VAL A 118 -8.23 2.61 0.17
CA VAL A 118 -8.48 1.34 0.89
C VAL A 118 -9.35 0.41 0.07
N ASN A 119 -8.89 -0.83 -0.09
CA ASN A 119 -9.64 -1.86 -0.80
C ASN A 119 -10.89 -2.27 0.00
N LYS A 120 -12.06 -2.22 -0.63
CA LYS A 120 -13.36 -2.59 -0.03
C LYS A 120 -13.40 -4.00 0.56
N ARG A 121 -12.53 -4.91 0.13
CA ARG A 121 -12.43 -6.26 0.71
C ARG A 121 -11.97 -6.24 2.17
N LEU A 122 -11.21 -5.21 2.60
CA LEU A 122 -10.77 -5.05 3.98
C LEU A 122 -11.94 -4.74 4.94
N LEU A 123 -12.99 -4.08 4.44
CA LEU A 123 -14.20 -3.75 5.23
C LEU A 123 -15.03 -4.98 5.62
N LYS A 124 -14.71 -6.16 5.09
CA LYS A 124 -15.32 -7.42 5.57
C LYS A 124 -14.90 -7.75 7.00
N ASP A 125 -13.82 -7.15 7.48
CA ASP A 125 -13.41 -7.19 8.87
C ASP A 125 -14.07 -6.05 9.64
N PRO A 126 -14.96 -6.34 10.61
CA PRO A 126 -15.67 -5.31 11.36
C PRO A 126 -14.74 -4.34 12.09
N ALA A 127 -13.59 -4.81 12.58
CA ALA A 127 -12.64 -3.94 13.28
C ALA A 127 -12.02 -2.90 12.34
N ILE A 128 -11.76 -3.29 11.08
CA ILE A 128 -11.26 -2.36 10.06
C ILE A 128 -12.34 -1.38 9.62
N ALA A 129 -13.57 -1.87 9.45
CA ALA A 129 -14.71 -1.01 9.12
C ALA A 129 -14.90 0.08 10.18
N SER A 130 -14.91 -0.28 11.47
CA SER A 130 -15.03 0.68 12.57
C SER A 130 -13.87 1.67 12.60
N LEU A 131 -12.62 1.22 12.42
CA LEU A 131 -11.46 2.13 12.40
C LEU A 131 -11.54 3.16 11.26
N ILE A 132 -12.00 2.75 10.09
CA ILE A 132 -12.20 3.64 8.94
C ILE A 132 -13.33 4.64 9.20
N GLU A 133 -14.43 4.19 9.80
CA GLU A 133 -15.57 5.05 10.14
C GLU A 133 -15.24 6.03 11.26
N GLU A 134 -14.33 5.69 12.16
CA GLU A 134 -13.90 6.54 13.28
C GLU A 134 -12.81 7.54 12.86
N SER A 135 -11.90 7.15 11.96
CA SER A 135 -10.77 7.97 11.52
C SER A 135 -11.22 9.29 10.89
N ASN A 136 -10.83 10.40 11.52
CA ASN A 136 -11.06 11.73 10.97
C ASN A 136 -10.17 11.97 9.77
N TYR A 137 -8.94 11.46 9.79
CA TYR A 137 -8.02 11.57 8.67
C TYR A 137 -8.61 10.89 7.42
N PHE A 138 -9.07 9.65 7.54
CA PHE A 138 -9.59 8.90 6.39
C PHE A 138 -10.86 9.54 5.80
N LYS A 139 -11.70 10.18 6.62
CA LYS A 139 -12.88 10.91 6.13
C LYS A 139 -12.53 12.08 5.20
N HIS A 140 -11.39 12.74 5.44
CA HIS A 140 -10.95 13.89 4.65
C HIS A 140 -9.99 13.51 3.53
N SER A 141 -9.12 12.53 3.78
CA SER A 141 -7.99 12.18 2.91
C SER A 141 -7.97 10.68 2.60
N GLY A 142 -9.15 10.08 2.40
CA GLY A 142 -9.30 8.66 2.10
C GLY A 142 -10.42 8.34 1.13
N PHE A 143 -10.28 7.23 0.40
CA PHE A 143 -11.33 6.70 -0.48
C PHE A 143 -11.31 5.17 -0.55
N LEU A 144 -12.42 4.59 -1.01
CA LEU A 144 -12.58 3.14 -1.10
C LEU A 144 -12.56 2.64 -2.54
N PHE A 145 -11.70 1.67 -2.87
CA PHE A 145 -11.60 1.07 -4.21
C PHE A 145 -11.84 -0.44 -4.22
N ARG A 146 -12.03 -1.06 -5.39
CA ARG A 146 -12.26 -2.52 -5.51
C ARG A 146 -11.02 -3.31 -5.93
N ASP A 147 -10.45 -2.97 -7.09
CA ASP A 147 -9.29 -3.67 -7.64
C ASP A 147 -8.17 -2.65 -7.90
N MET A 148 -8.46 -1.58 -8.64
CA MET A 148 -7.60 -0.39 -8.78
C MET A 148 -8.42 0.89 -8.54
N PRO A 149 -7.79 1.98 -8.08
CA PRO A 149 -8.42 3.29 -8.02
C PRO A 149 -8.88 3.74 -9.41
N THR A 150 -10.07 4.32 -9.49
CA THR A 150 -10.57 4.98 -10.69
C THR A 150 -10.30 6.47 -10.64
N VAL A 151 -10.37 7.15 -11.78
CA VAL A 151 -10.23 8.62 -11.80
C VAL A 151 -11.33 9.31 -10.99
N SER A 152 -12.51 8.69 -10.87
CA SER A 152 -13.59 9.22 -10.03
C SER A 152 -13.23 9.17 -8.55
N ASP A 153 -12.60 8.08 -8.11
CA ASP A 153 -12.18 7.92 -6.71
C ASP A 153 -11.09 8.93 -6.35
N LEU A 154 -10.19 9.22 -7.29
CA LEU A 154 -9.11 10.18 -7.10
C LEU A 154 -9.61 11.62 -7.16
N ARG A 155 -10.58 11.93 -8.03
CA ARG A 155 -11.11 13.30 -8.17
C ARG A 155 -11.73 13.82 -6.89
N SER A 156 -12.51 12.99 -6.18
CA SER A 156 -13.12 13.39 -4.91
C SER A 156 -12.11 13.73 -3.82
N ALA A 157 -10.84 13.37 -4.00
CA ALA A 157 -9.76 13.66 -3.08
C ALA A 157 -8.85 14.81 -3.53
N LEU A 158 -9.10 15.37 -4.72
CA LEU A 158 -8.37 16.52 -5.28
C LEU A 158 -9.18 17.81 -5.27
N GLU A 159 -10.49 17.73 -4.99
CA GLU A 159 -11.44 18.83 -4.85
C GLU A 159 -11.58 19.25 -3.37
#